data_AF-A0A7Y2L246-F1
#
_entry.id   AF-A0A7Y2L246-F1
#
_cell.length_a   1.000
_cell.length_b   1.000
_cell.length_c   1.000
_cell.angle_alpha   90.00
_cell.angle_beta   90.00
_cell.angle_gamma   90.00
#
_symmetry.space_group_name_H-M   'P 1'
#
loop_
_entity.id
_entity.type
_entity.pdbx_description
1 polymer ?
#
loop_
_entity_poly.entity_id
_entity_poly.type
_entity_poly.pdbx_seq_one_letter_code
_entity_poly.pdbx_strand_id
1 'polypeptide(L)'
;MIWFLEGQSSQRDVIAGARAALPDAVRIFASHRQNRPEITGLADVAWREPLDNQERIAWVIEQALSHQIKLVLAGRVGQVYEAHRGQFEAAGLQLVTGALDLDTFERVDDKSVFTRQALAAGLACIPAVTV
;
A
#
# COMPACT_ATOMS: atom_id res chain seq x y z
N MET A 1 1.54 5.31 14.65
CA MET A 1 1.01 3.95 14.34
C MET A 1 0.92 3.80 12.84
N ILE A 2 1.21 2.61 12.33
CA ILE A 2 1.25 2.29 10.90
C ILE A 2 0.27 1.15 10.61
N TRP A 3 -0.37 1.20 9.44
CA TRP A 3 -1.27 0.16 8.99
C TRP A 3 -0.92 -0.33 7.59
N PHE A 4 -0.66 -1.62 7.47
CA PHE A 4 -0.52 -2.34 6.20
C PHE A 4 -1.87 -2.90 5.78
N LEU A 5 -2.50 -2.29 4.78
CA LEU A 5 -3.67 -2.85 4.12
C LEU A 5 -3.32 -4.12 3.35
N GLU A 6 -4.33 -4.78 2.80
CA GLU A 6 -4.20 -5.99 2.00
C GLU A 6 -2.98 -5.91 1.06
N GLY A 7 -2.05 -6.84 1.23
CA GLY A 7 -0.88 -7.01 0.38
C GLY A 7 -0.85 -8.38 -0.29
N GLN A 8 0.29 -8.68 -0.95
CA GLN A 8 0.60 -10.03 -1.42
C GLN A 8 1.14 -10.89 -0.24
N SER A 9 1.56 -12.12 -0.52
CA SER A 9 2.20 -12.98 0.48
C SER A 9 3.42 -12.33 1.18
N SER A 10 4.12 -11.42 0.48
CA SER A 10 5.23 -10.63 1.03
C SER A 10 4.84 -9.65 2.15
N GLN A 11 3.55 -9.39 2.38
CA GLN A 11 3.12 -8.50 3.46
C GLN A 11 3.62 -8.96 4.84
N ARG A 12 3.75 -10.28 5.07
CA ARG A 12 4.35 -10.82 6.30
C ARG A 12 5.77 -10.31 6.50
N ASP A 13 6.59 -10.35 5.44
CA ASP A 13 7.99 -9.95 5.48
C ASP A 13 8.12 -8.43 5.63
N VAL A 14 7.20 -7.67 5.01
CA VAL A 14 7.12 -6.21 5.21
C VAL A 14 6.80 -5.87 6.67
N ILE A 15 5.85 -6.57 7.29
CA ILE A 15 5.52 -6.39 8.71
C ILE A 15 6.73 -6.76 9.59
N ALA A 16 7.41 -7.86 9.29
CA ALA A 16 8.61 -8.27 10.02
C ALA A 16 9.74 -7.24 9.91
N GLY A 17 10.00 -6.72 8.70
CA GLY A 17 10.97 -5.67 8.46
C GLY A 17 10.61 -4.36 9.16
N ALA A 18 9.33 -3.97 9.12
CA ALA A 18 8.83 -2.81 9.86
C ALA A 18 9.02 -2.97 11.37
N ARG A 19 8.73 -4.15 11.93
CA ARG A 19 8.97 -4.44 13.36
C ARG A 19 10.44 -4.34 13.72
N ALA A 20 11.33 -4.82 12.86
CA ALA A 20 12.77 -4.75 13.09
C ALA A 20 13.32 -3.31 12.99
N ALA A 21 12.72 -2.46 12.18
CA ALA A 21 13.19 -1.10 11.91
C ALA A 21 12.55 -0.02 12.81
N LEU A 22 11.37 -0.28 13.36
CA LEU A 22 10.60 0.70 14.14
C LEU A 22 10.76 0.47 15.65
N PRO A 23 10.70 1.53 16.48
CA PRO A 23 10.63 1.38 17.92
C PRO A 23 9.41 0.56 18.37
N ASP A 24 9.52 -0.20 19.46
CA ASP A 24 8.43 -1.02 20.00
C ASP A 24 7.15 -0.24 20.32
N ALA A 25 7.27 1.07 20.62
CA ALA A 25 6.14 1.96 20.85
C ALA A 25 5.28 2.18 19.59
N VAL A 26 5.81 1.90 18.40
CA VAL A 26 5.04 2.01 17.15
C VAL A 26 4.17 0.77 16.98
N ARG A 27 2.88 0.96 17.19
CA ARG A 27 1.88 -0.07 16.91
C ARG A 27 1.72 -0.31 15.41
N ILE A 28 1.77 -1.58 15.02
CA ILE A 28 1.60 -2.07 13.66
C ILE A 28 0.23 -2.75 13.54
N PHE A 29 -0.57 -2.25 12.60
CA PHE A 29 -1.82 -2.84 12.19
C PHE A 29 -1.63 -3.53 10.84
N ALA A 30 -2.36 -4.63 10.62
CA ALA A 30 -2.45 -5.26 9.32
C ALA A 30 -3.91 -5.65 9.02
N SER A 31 -4.28 -5.65 7.75
CA SER A 31 -5.58 -6.15 7.34
C SER A 31 -5.51 -6.87 6.01
N HIS A 32 -6.53 -7.70 5.78
CA HIS A 32 -6.68 -8.46 4.55
C HIS A 32 -8.17 -8.76 4.33
N ARG A 33 -8.64 -8.84 3.07
CA ARG A 33 -10.07 -9.10 2.78
C ARG A 33 -10.51 -10.54 3.13
N GLN A 34 -9.55 -11.47 3.06
CA GLN A 34 -9.66 -12.88 3.46
C GLN A 34 -9.01 -13.11 4.81
N ASN A 35 -9.41 -14.18 5.51
CA ASN A 35 -8.75 -14.62 6.74
C ASN A 35 -7.38 -15.25 6.39
N ARG A 36 -6.30 -14.49 6.54
CA ARG A 36 -4.91 -14.89 6.20
C ARG A 36 -3.97 -14.66 7.39
N PRO A 37 -4.15 -15.36 8.52
CA PRO A 37 -3.35 -15.14 9.74
C PRO A 37 -1.86 -15.41 9.52
N GLU A 38 -1.49 -16.24 8.55
CA GLU A 38 -0.10 -16.47 8.18
C GLU A 38 0.56 -15.21 7.60
N ILE A 39 -0.22 -14.29 7.03
CA ILE A 39 0.23 -13.00 6.48
C ILE A 39 0.16 -11.90 7.55
N THR A 40 -0.97 -11.76 8.24
CA THR A 40 -1.23 -10.64 9.16
C THR A 40 -0.76 -10.88 10.60
N GLY A 41 -0.45 -12.12 10.97
CA GLY A 41 -0.22 -12.53 12.36
C GLY A 41 1.03 -11.98 13.05
N LEU A 42 1.89 -11.25 12.34
CA LEU A 42 3.03 -10.54 12.94
C LEU A 42 2.68 -9.09 13.36
N ALA A 43 1.50 -8.59 13.01
CA ALA A 43 1.03 -7.29 13.45
C ALA A 43 0.48 -7.35 14.88
N ASP A 44 0.44 -6.20 15.57
CA ASP A 44 -0.16 -6.10 16.91
C ASP A 44 -1.69 -6.24 16.85
N VAL A 45 -2.28 -5.84 15.73
CA VAL A 45 -3.71 -5.88 15.46
C VAL A 45 -3.93 -6.32 14.02
N ALA A 46 -4.80 -7.31 13.84
CA ALA A 46 -5.19 -7.81 12.54
C ALA A 46 -6.70 -7.62 12.31
N TRP A 47 -7.08 -7.05 11.17
CA TRP A 47 -8.48 -6.83 10.78
C TRP A 47 -8.84 -7.51 9.47
N ARG A 48 -10.15 -7.67 9.27
CA ARG A 48 -10.72 -8.08 7.99
C ARG A 48 -11.29 -6.86 7.29
N GLU A 49 -10.87 -6.65 6.04
CA GLU A 49 -11.35 -5.53 5.23
C GLU A 49 -12.71 -5.84 4.58
N PRO A 50 -13.53 -4.82 4.31
CA PRO A 50 -14.68 -4.95 3.41
C PRO A 50 -14.25 -5.45 2.02
N LEU A 51 -15.15 -6.19 1.34
CA LEU A 51 -14.88 -6.72 0.01
C LEU A 51 -15.07 -5.68 -1.09
N ASP A 52 -16.02 -4.76 -0.90
CA ASP A 52 -16.28 -3.67 -1.84
C ASP A 52 -15.22 -2.58 -1.70
N ASN A 53 -14.73 -2.07 -2.82
CA ASN A 53 -13.66 -1.08 -2.82
C ASN A 53 -14.11 0.27 -2.27
N GLN A 54 -15.34 0.72 -2.59
CA GLN A 54 -15.82 2.03 -2.14
C GLN A 54 -16.10 2.01 -0.65
N GLU A 55 -16.78 0.96 -0.16
CA GLU A 55 -16.98 0.73 1.28
C GLU A 55 -15.64 0.68 2.01
N ARG A 56 -14.64 0.00 1.43
CA ARG A 56 -13.31 -0.14 2.01
C ARG A 56 -12.58 1.20 2.15
N ILE A 57 -12.69 2.15 1.21
CA ILE A 57 -12.04 3.47 1.37
C ILE A 57 -12.56 4.19 2.61
N ALA A 58 -13.89 4.31 2.73
CA ALA A 58 -14.51 4.97 3.88
C ALA A 58 -14.15 4.27 5.19
N TRP A 59 -14.24 2.93 5.20
CA TRP A 59 -13.88 2.11 6.35
C TRP A 59 -12.41 2.30 6.78
N VAL A 60 -11.46 2.32 5.84
CA VAL A 60 -10.05 2.55 6.16
C VAL A 60 -9.85 3.91 6.83
N ILE A 61 -10.47 4.98 6.30
CA ILE A 61 -10.34 6.32 6.89
C ILE A 61 -10.95 6.33 8.30
N GLU A 62 -12.14 5.77 8.48
CA GLU A 62 -12.82 5.71 9.78
C GLU A 62 -12.00 4.94 10.83
N GLN A 63 -11.50 3.76 10.47
CA GLN A 63 -10.67 2.95 11.37
C GLN A 63 -9.35 3.65 11.70
N ALA A 64 -8.72 4.28 10.70
CA ALA A 64 -7.48 5.00 10.93
C ALA A 64 -7.67 6.16 11.92
N LEU A 65 -8.76 6.92 11.80
CA LEU A 65 -9.09 8.00 12.73
C LEU A 65 -9.41 7.47 14.13
N SER A 66 -10.26 6.45 14.23
CA SER A 66 -10.68 5.84 15.50
C SER A 66 -9.51 5.26 16.29
N HIS A 67 -8.51 4.72 15.60
CA HIS A 67 -7.31 4.14 16.20
C HIS A 67 -6.10 5.06 16.19
N GLN A 68 -6.26 6.34 15.80
CA GLN A 68 -5.19 7.34 15.74
C GLN A 68 -3.98 6.89 14.89
N ILE A 69 -4.27 6.12 13.84
CA ILE A 69 -3.29 5.71 12.82
C ILE A 69 -2.90 6.94 12.01
N LYS A 70 -1.61 7.05 11.69
CA LYS A 70 -1.07 8.21 10.96
C LYS A 70 -0.62 7.87 9.55
N LEU A 71 -0.19 6.62 9.35
CA LEU A 71 0.34 6.14 8.08
C LEU A 71 -0.41 4.88 7.65
N VAL A 72 -0.94 4.91 6.43
CA VAL A 72 -1.62 3.79 5.77
C VAL A 72 -0.82 3.40 4.53
N LEU A 73 -0.44 2.13 4.44
CA LEU A 73 0.24 1.55 3.30
C LEU A 73 -0.70 0.61 2.55
N ALA A 74 -1.06 1.01 1.32
CA ALA A 74 -1.90 0.25 0.40
C ALA A 74 -1.03 -0.56 -0.57
N GLY A 75 -0.66 -1.79 -0.18
CA GLY A 75 0.27 -2.63 -0.96
C GLY A 75 -0.37 -3.31 -2.18
N ARG A 76 -1.69 -3.52 -2.16
CA ARG A 76 -2.46 -4.05 -3.30
C ARG A 76 -3.50 -3.03 -3.73
N VAL A 77 -3.81 -3.03 -5.03
CA VAL A 77 -4.75 -2.09 -5.67
C VAL A 77 -4.46 -0.61 -5.31
N GLY A 78 -3.18 -0.24 -5.26
CA GLY A 78 -2.71 1.10 -4.92
C GLY A 78 -3.42 2.20 -5.72
N GLN A 79 -3.70 1.97 -7.02
CA GLN A 79 -4.47 2.87 -7.87
C GLN A 79 -5.85 3.26 -7.30
N VAL A 80 -6.55 2.34 -6.63
CA VAL A 80 -7.88 2.59 -6.05
C VAL A 80 -7.77 3.57 -4.89
N TYR A 81 -6.75 3.38 -4.04
CA TYR A 81 -6.49 4.27 -2.91
C TYR A 81 -5.91 5.61 -3.38
N GLU A 82 -5.03 5.59 -4.37
CA GLU A 82 -4.41 6.78 -4.95
C GLU A 82 -5.46 7.73 -5.54
N ALA A 83 -6.48 7.19 -6.21
CA ALA A 83 -7.62 7.97 -6.71
C ALA A 83 -8.39 8.71 -5.60
N HIS A 84 -8.24 8.28 -4.35
CA HIS A 84 -8.87 8.87 -3.17
C HIS A 84 -7.87 9.57 -2.23
N ARG A 85 -6.60 9.79 -2.66
CA ARG A 85 -5.55 10.40 -1.83
C ARG A 85 -5.99 11.67 -1.11
N GLY A 86 -6.71 12.56 -1.80
CA GLY A 86 -7.22 13.80 -1.20
C GLY A 86 -8.12 13.58 0.02
N GLN A 87 -8.86 12.46 0.09
CA GLN A 87 -9.69 12.13 1.26
C GLN A 87 -8.84 11.71 2.46
N PHE A 88 -7.75 10.96 2.23
CA PHE A 88 -6.79 10.59 3.25
C PHE A 88 -6.05 11.82 3.79
N GLU A 89 -5.59 12.70 2.91
CA GLU A 89 -4.89 13.93 3.29
C GLU A 89 -5.80 14.89 4.06
N ALA A 90 -7.05 15.06 3.63
CA ALA A 90 -8.05 15.84 4.36
C ALA A 90 -8.34 15.29 5.76
N ALA A 91 -8.22 13.97 5.95
CA ALA A 91 -8.32 13.30 7.25
C ALA A 91 -7.02 13.35 8.07
N GLY A 92 -5.94 13.98 7.56
CA GLY A 92 -4.64 14.05 8.21
C GLY A 92 -3.88 12.72 8.23
N LEU A 93 -4.17 11.83 7.26
CA LEU A 93 -3.52 10.54 7.08
C LEU A 93 -2.46 10.63 5.98
N GLN A 94 -1.30 10.02 6.23
CA GLN A 94 -0.31 9.78 5.19
C GLN A 94 -0.65 8.48 4.46
N LEU A 95 -0.81 8.55 3.14
CA LEU A 95 -1.11 7.40 2.30
C LEU A 95 0.10 7.05 1.42
N VAL A 96 0.52 5.78 1.48
CA VAL A 96 1.56 5.19 0.63
C VAL A 96 0.95 4.12 -0.24
N THR A 97 1.01 4.30 -1.56
CA THR A 97 0.44 3.39 -2.57
C THR A 97 1.48 2.75 -3.48
N GLY A 98 2.75 3.14 -3.32
CA GLY A 98 3.84 2.79 -4.25
C GLY A 98 3.94 3.73 -5.47
N ALA A 99 3.10 4.75 -5.54
CA ALA A 99 3.07 5.76 -6.59
C ALA A 99 3.02 7.18 -6.02
N LEU A 100 3.33 8.17 -6.86
CA LEU A 100 3.18 9.59 -6.54
C LEU A 100 1.86 10.17 -7.07
N ASP A 101 1.31 9.54 -8.11
CA ASP A 101 0.08 9.92 -8.80
C ASP A 101 -0.48 8.70 -9.54
N LEU A 102 -1.70 8.83 -10.08
CA LEU A 102 -2.32 7.77 -10.88
C LEU A 102 -1.51 7.43 -12.15
N ASP A 103 -0.91 8.44 -12.79
CA ASP A 103 -0.10 8.27 -14.01
C ASP A 103 1.13 7.39 -13.77
N THR A 104 1.65 7.35 -12.54
CA THR A 104 2.75 6.45 -12.16
C THR A 104 2.40 4.99 -12.39
N PHE A 105 1.16 4.57 -12.08
CA PHE A 105 0.74 3.20 -12.33
C PHE A 105 0.69 2.88 -13.83
N GLU A 106 0.14 3.80 -14.64
CA GLU A 106 0.08 3.63 -16.11
C GLU A 106 1.48 3.53 -16.72
N ARG A 107 2.40 4.41 -16.31
CA ARG A 107 3.79 4.42 -16.80
C ARG A 107 4.58 3.17 -16.42
N VAL A 108 4.34 2.61 -15.24
CA VAL A 108 5.03 1.40 -14.74
C VAL A 108 4.48 0.14 -15.41
N ASP A 109 3.17 0.07 -15.64
CA ASP A 109 2.53 -1.08 -16.29
C ASP A 109 2.79 -1.13 -17.80
N ASP A 110 2.96 0.02 -18.46
CA ASP A 110 3.43 0.07 -19.85
C ASP A 110 4.94 -0.20 -19.92
N LYS A 111 5.28 -1.45 -20.28
CA LYS A 111 6.67 -1.89 -20.44
C LYS A 111 7.48 -1.02 -21.41
N SER A 112 6.86 -0.46 -22.46
CA SER A 112 7.53 0.40 -23.44
C SER A 112 7.88 1.75 -22.82
N VAL A 113 6.95 2.34 -22.06
CA VAL A 113 7.20 3.57 -21.32
C VAL A 113 8.23 3.34 -20.22
N PHE A 114 8.03 2.31 -19.39
CA PHE A 114 8.92 1.98 -18.26
C PHE A 114 10.36 1.74 -18.70
N THR A 115 10.60 0.88 -19.70
CA THR A 115 11.97 0.56 -20.15
C THR A 115 12.65 1.76 -20.81
N ARG A 116 11.90 2.60 -21.54
CA ARG A 116 12.42 3.86 -22.08
C ARG A 116 12.83 4.84 -20.98
N GLN A 117 12.04 4.96 -19.91
CA GLN A 117 12.38 5.79 -18.75
C GLN A 117 13.59 5.24 -17.99
N ALA A 118 13.68 3.91 -17.82
CA ALA A 118 14.83 3.27 -17.19
C ALA A 118 16.13 3.53 -17.97
N LEU A 119 16.12 3.40 -19.30
CA LEU A 119 17.27 3.72 -20.15
C LEU A 119 17.64 5.20 -20.07
N ALA A 120 16.66 6.10 -20.09
CA ALA A 120 16.90 7.54 -19.96
C ALA A 120 17.52 7.91 -18.60
N ALA A 121 17.22 7.14 -17.55
CA ALA A 121 17.82 7.28 -16.23
C ALA A 121 19.19 6.55 -16.09
N GLY A 122 19.69 5.90 -17.14
CA GLY A 122 20.96 5.17 -17.12
C GLY A 122 20.88 3.81 -16.41
N LEU A 123 19.67 3.28 -16.19
CA LEU A 123 19.47 1.97 -15.60
C LEU A 123 19.61 0.89 -16.68
N ALA A 124 20.36 -0.16 -16.38
CA ALA A 124 20.47 -1.31 -17.26
C ALA A 124 19.12 -2.05 -17.34
N CYS A 125 18.51 -2.10 -18.53
CA CYS A 125 17.31 -2.88 -18.79
C CYS A 125 17.27 -3.38 -20.24
N ILE A 126 16.45 -4.40 -20.48
CA ILE A 126 16.14 -4.88 -21.83
C ILE A 126 14.96 -4.05 -22.35
N PRO A 127 15.09 -3.34 -23.49
CA PRO A 127 13.98 -2.59 -24.08
C PRO A 127 12.76 -3.48 -24.35
N ALA A 128 11.56 -2.94 -24.15
CA ALA A 128 10.35 -3.66 -24.53
C ALA A 128 10.28 -3.84 -26.06
N VAL A 129 9.73 -4.99 -26.49
CA VAL A 129 9.44 -5.25 -27.90
C VAL A 129 7.98 -4.85 -28.16
N THR A 130 7.78 -3.95 -29.11
CA THR A 130 6.45 -3.60 -29.62
C THR A 130 6.15 -4.45 -30.86
N VAL A 131 5.05 -5.21 -30.84
CA VAL A 131 4.51 -5.94 -32.01
C VAL A 131 3.37 -5.17 -32.66
#